data_AF-A0A851TFR2-F1
#
_entry.id   AF-A0A851TFR2-F1
#
_cell.length_a   1.000
_cell.length_b   1.000
_cell.length_c   1.000
_cell.angle_alpha   90.00
_cell.angle_beta   90.00
_cell.angle_gamma   90.00
#
_symmetry.space_group_name_H-M   'P 1'
#
loop_
_entity.id
_entity.type
_entity.pdbx_description
1 polymer ?
#
loop_
_entity_poly.entity_id
_entity_poly.type
_entity_poly.pdbx_seq_one_letter_code
_entity_poly.pdbx_strand_id
1 'polypeptide(L)'
;LGELPNSLELVAERLAEAERKRRHARRDDYNIEVLLAVDDSVVRFHGKEHVQNYVLTLMNIVDEIYHDESLGVHINIVLVRMILVGYRQSVSLIERGNPSRSLEQVCRWAHSQQRSDPAHAEHHDHAVFLTRQDFGPAGMQGYAPVTGMCHPLRSCTLNHEDGFSSAFVVAHETGHVLGMEHDGQGNRCADETSMGSIMAPLVQAAFHRYHWSRCSKQELNRYIHSYDCLLDDPFEHQWPKLPELPGINYSMDEQCRFDFGVGYKTCTAVSTAPGLRIPPTLPAVRPLPLGRGTRAGSAVSALLQWCFKGHCIWKSSEQPYGQDGGWSSWSKFGSCSRTCGGGVRSRSRSCSDPPPAYGGRHCPGATYEYQVCNPEECPGPYEDFRAQQCAKRNAYYTHQGAKHAWLPY
;
A
#
# COMPACT_ATOMS: atom_id res chain seq x y z
N LEU A 1 -0.66 -26.48 -52.11
CA LEU A 1 0.60 -26.27 -51.36
C LEU A 1 0.24 -25.35 -50.20
N GLY A 2 -0.05 -25.96 -49.06
CA GLY A 2 -0.79 -25.37 -47.95
C GLY A 2 0.06 -24.54 -47.00
N GLU A 3 -0.64 -23.62 -46.34
CA GLU A 3 -0.19 -22.67 -45.32
C GLU A 3 0.40 -23.39 -44.10
N LEU A 4 1.66 -23.10 -43.79
CA LEU A 4 2.39 -23.62 -42.62
C LEU A 4 3.35 -22.59 -41.93
N PRO A 5 3.08 -21.27 -41.81
CA PRO A 5 3.87 -20.44 -40.88
C PRO A 5 3.23 -20.29 -39.47
N ASN A 6 1.90 -20.27 -39.35
CA ASN A 6 1.22 -19.86 -38.10
C ASN A 6 1.19 -20.90 -36.98
N SER A 7 1.44 -22.18 -37.26
CA SER A 7 1.41 -23.21 -36.22
C SER A 7 2.68 -23.23 -35.38
N LEU A 8 3.83 -22.85 -35.95
CA LEU A 8 5.11 -22.84 -35.24
C LEU A 8 5.20 -21.68 -34.24
N GLU A 9 4.63 -20.53 -34.57
CA GLU A 9 4.58 -19.36 -33.68
C GLU A 9 3.62 -19.61 -32.51
N LEU A 10 2.45 -20.20 -32.78
CA LEU A 10 1.49 -20.58 -31.74
C LEU A 10 2.02 -21.71 -30.81
N VAL A 11 2.81 -22.63 -31.36
CA VAL A 11 3.48 -23.67 -30.58
C VAL A 11 4.67 -23.10 -29.81
N ALA A 12 5.40 -22.13 -30.35
CA ALA A 12 6.45 -21.41 -29.64
C ALA A 12 5.91 -20.53 -28.50
N GLU A 13 4.77 -19.86 -28.69
CA GLU A 13 4.08 -19.12 -27.61
C GLU A 13 3.56 -20.07 -26.53
N ARG A 14 2.96 -21.20 -26.90
CA ARG A 14 2.53 -22.23 -25.93
C ARG A 14 3.70 -22.90 -25.20
N LEU A 15 4.84 -23.06 -25.86
CA LEU A 15 6.07 -23.58 -25.23
C LEU A 15 6.73 -22.51 -24.34
N ALA A 16 6.64 -21.22 -24.69
CA ALA A 16 7.12 -20.11 -23.87
C ALA A 16 6.25 -19.87 -22.63
N GLU A 17 4.92 -20.02 -22.73
CA GLU A 17 4.02 -20.06 -21.57
C GLU A 17 4.30 -21.27 -20.67
N ALA A 18 4.66 -22.42 -21.24
CA ALA A 18 5.00 -23.63 -20.49
C ALA A 18 6.40 -23.58 -19.83
N GLU A 19 7.29 -22.65 -20.22
CA GLU A 19 8.67 -22.54 -19.71
C GLU A 19 8.95 -21.30 -18.86
N ARG A 20 7.95 -20.46 -18.53
CA ARG A 20 8.17 -19.31 -17.63
C ARG A 20 8.26 -19.80 -16.18
N LYS A 21 9.45 -20.28 -15.78
CA LYS A 21 9.79 -20.58 -14.38
C LYS A 21 9.71 -19.30 -13.55
N ARG A 22 9.01 -19.34 -12.40
CA ARG A 22 8.97 -18.27 -11.39
C ARG A 22 10.39 -17.74 -11.15
N ARG A 23 10.59 -16.45 -11.43
CA ARG A 23 11.87 -15.77 -11.20
C ARG A 23 11.85 -15.17 -9.81
N HIS A 24 13.01 -15.04 -9.18
CA HIS A 24 13.10 -14.32 -7.92
C HIS A 24 12.86 -12.83 -8.19
N ALA A 25 12.07 -12.19 -7.34
CA ALA A 25 11.88 -10.75 -7.33
C ALA A 25 13.23 -10.03 -7.16
N ARG A 26 13.27 -8.75 -7.55
CA ARG A 26 14.48 -7.94 -7.34
C ARG A 26 14.74 -7.82 -5.85
N ARG A 27 16.00 -7.61 -5.49
CA ARG A 27 16.41 -7.46 -4.08
C ARG A 27 15.61 -6.31 -3.44
N ASP A 28 14.89 -6.64 -2.37
CA ASP A 28 14.01 -5.75 -1.58
C ASP A 28 12.63 -5.41 -2.19
N ASP A 29 12.21 -6.10 -3.26
CA ASP A 29 10.83 -6.08 -3.78
C ASP A 29 10.08 -7.36 -3.39
N TYR A 30 8.86 -7.23 -2.86
CA TYR A 30 8.01 -8.36 -2.44
C TYR A 30 6.68 -8.33 -3.18
N ASN A 31 6.14 -9.50 -3.52
CA ASN A 31 4.84 -9.63 -4.18
C ASN A 31 3.93 -10.47 -3.29
N ILE A 32 2.70 -10.00 -3.04
CA ILE A 32 1.67 -10.78 -2.36
C ILE A 32 0.66 -11.22 -3.42
N GLU A 33 0.67 -12.50 -3.77
CA GLU A 33 -0.32 -13.10 -4.67
C GLU A 33 -1.65 -13.30 -3.92
N VAL A 34 -2.69 -12.57 -4.32
CA VAL A 34 -3.98 -12.50 -3.62
C VAL A 34 -5.07 -13.30 -4.32
N LEU A 35 -5.73 -14.17 -3.56
CA LEU A 35 -7.07 -14.68 -3.86
C LEU A 35 -8.12 -13.72 -3.28
N LEU A 36 -8.88 -13.05 -4.14
CA LEU A 36 -9.99 -12.20 -3.72
C LEU A 36 -11.31 -12.96 -3.76
N ALA A 37 -11.93 -13.14 -2.61
CA ALA A 37 -13.24 -13.75 -2.46
C ALA A 37 -14.28 -12.68 -2.12
N VAL A 38 -15.29 -12.56 -2.97
CA VAL A 38 -16.35 -11.55 -2.86
C VAL A 38 -17.66 -12.26 -2.56
N ASP A 39 -18.25 -12.02 -1.40
CA ASP A 39 -19.48 -12.70 -1.01
C ASP A 39 -20.71 -12.21 -1.80
N ASP A 40 -21.78 -13.00 -1.76
CA ASP A 40 -23.03 -12.72 -2.45
C ASP A 40 -23.71 -11.41 -1.99
N SER A 41 -23.52 -10.97 -0.75
CA SER A 41 -24.07 -9.70 -0.25
C SER A 41 -23.40 -8.49 -0.91
N VAL A 42 -22.08 -8.53 -1.15
CA VAL A 42 -21.34 -7.52 -1.91
C VAL A 42 -21.80 -7.52 -3.37
N VAL A 43 -21.91 -8.71 -3.97
CA VAL A 43 -22.38 -8.87 -5.36
C VAL A 43 -23.80 -8.33 -5.55
N ARG A 44 -24.71 -8.57 -4.60
CA ARG A 44 -26.08 -8.06 -4.65
C ARG A 44 -26.16 -6.54 -4.51
N PHE A 45 -25.29 -5.96 -3.68
CA PHE A 45 -25.29 -4.51 -3.45
C PHE A 45 -24.74 -3.72 -4.64
N HIS A 46 -23.63 -4.17 -5.23
CA HIS A 46 -23.00 -3.49 -6.37
C HIS A 46 -23.60 -3.90 -7.71
N GLY A 47 -24.25 -5.06 -7.77
CA GLY A 47 -24.75 -5.66 -9.01
C GLY A 47 -23.66 -6.46 -9.73
N LYS A 48 -24.05 -7.60 -10.32
CA LYS A 48 -23.12 -8.55 -10.95
C LYS A 48 -22.31 -7.95 -12.10
N GLU A 49 -22.84 -6.96 -12.79
CA GLU A 49 -22.18 -6.28 -13.91
C GLU A 49 -21.10 -5.28 -13.47
N HIS A 50 -21.21 -4.71 -12.26
CA HIS A 50 -20.33 -3.63 -11.80
C HIS A 50 -19.38 -4.07 -10.69
N VAL A 51 -19.72 -5.13 -9.95
CA VAL A 51 -18.94 -5.61 -8.80
C VAL A 51 -17.49 -5.90 -9.16
N GLN A 52 -17.22 -6.45 -10.35
CA GLN A 52 -15.85 -6.77 -10.77
C GLN A 52 -14.97 -5.51 -10.87
N ASN A 53 -15.44 -4.46 -11.57
CA ASN A 53 -14.71 -3.21 -11.68
C ASN A 53 -14.54 -2.54 -10.31
N TYR A 54 -15.57 -2.63 -9.47
CA TYR A 54 -15.54 -2.07 -8.13
C TYR A 54 -14.44 -2.71 -7.27
N VAL A 55 -14.41 -4.04 -7.19
CA VAL A 55 -13.43 -4.73 -6.34
C VAL A 55 -12.01 -4.66 -6.91
N LEU A 56 -11.86 -4.61 -8.24
CA LEU A 56 -10.55 -4.33 -8.86
C LEU A 56 -10.04 -2.94 -8.50
N THR A 57 -10.92 -1.94 -8.51
CA THR A 57 -10.60 -0.58 -8.08
C THR A 57 -10.24 -0.53 -6.60
N LEU A 58 -10.98 -1.26 -5.76
CA LEU A 58 -10.69 -1.40 -4.33
C LEU A 58 -9.29 -1.98 -4.12
N MET A 59 -8.95 -3.08 -4.80
CA MET A 59 -7.62 -3.71 -4.66
C MET A 59 -6.49 -2.83 -5.21
N ASN A 60 -6.74 -2.02 -6.25
CA ASN A 60 -5.77 -1.03 -6.71
C ASN A 60 -5.50 0.04 -5.63
N ILE A 61 -6.50 0.43 -4.85
CA ILE A 61 -6.30 1.34 -3.72
C ILE A 61 -5.47 0.65 -2.62
N VAL A 62 -5.74 -0.63 -2.34
CA VAL A 62 -4.95 -1.41 -1.39
C VAL A 62 -3.48 -1.49 -1.84
N ASP A 63 -3.24 -1.75 -3.12
CA ASP A 63 -1.90 -1.75 -3.71
C ASP A 63 -1.19 -0.41 -3.53
N GLU A 64 -1.87 0.71 -3.82
CA GLU A 64 -1.32 2.06 -3.60
C GLU A 64 -0.99 2.34 -2.12
N ILE A 65 -1.77 1.82 -1.18
CA ILE A 65 -1.49 1.95 0.26
C ILE A 65 -0.19 1.21 0.63
N TYR A 66 0.05 0.03 0.06
CA TYR A 66 1.29 -0.74 0.28
C TYR A 66 2.52 -0.15 -0.43
N HIS A 67 2.31 0.66 -1.47
CA HIS A 67 3.36 1.42 -2.14
C HIS A 67 3.78 2.70 -1.41
N ASP A 68 3.10 3.07 -0.31
CA ASP A 68 3.45 4.28 0.43
C ASP A 68 4.85 4.18 1.07
N GLU A 69 5.67 5.22 0.85
CA GLU A 69 7.08 5.26 1.27
C GLU A 69 7.28 5.08 2.79
N SER A 70 6.26 5.42 3.59
CA SER A 70 6.31 5.27 5.04
C SER A 70 6.43 3.81 5.49
N LEU A 71 5.98 2.83 4.69
CA LEU A 71 6.14 1.40 4.95
C LEU A 71 7.61 0.99 4.99
N GLY A 72 8.43 1.63 4.15
CA GLY A 72 9.88 1.40 4.06
C GLY A 72 10.31 0.11 3.37
N VAL A 73 9.37 -0.64 2.79
CA VAL A 73 9.58 -1.83 1.96
C VAL A 73 8.62 -1.73 0.76
N HIS A 74 9.05 -2.19 -0.41
CA HIS A 74 8.21 -2.23 -1.60
C HIS A 74 7.43 -3.55 -1.65
N ILE A 75 6.11 -3.47 -1.49
CA ILE A 75 5.21 -4.61 -1.55
C ILE A 75 4.19 -4.36 -2.67
N ASN A 76 4.13 -5.28 -3.65
CA ASN A 76 3.11 -5.27 -4.69
C ASN A 76 1.96 -6.21 -4.29
N ILE A 77 0.72 -5.74 -4.40
CA ILE A 77 -0.48 -6.53 -4.20
C ILE A 77 -0.97 -7.04 -5.56
N VAL A 78 -0.84 -8.33 -5.81
CA VAL A 78 -1.10 -8.91 -7.13
C VAL A 78 -2.30 -9.84 -7.07
N LEU A 79 -3.40 -9.45 -7.70
CA LEU A 79 -4.58 -10.28 -7.80
C LEU A 79 -4.32 -11.44 -8.78
N VAL A 80 -4.28 -12.68 -8.28
CA VAL A 80 -4.09 -13.88 -9.13
C VAL A 80 -5.40 -14.57 -9.45
N ARG A 81 -6.42 -14.42 -8.58
CA ARG A 81 -7.73 -15.05 -8.78
C ARG A 81 -8.83 -14.29 -8.05
N MET A 82 -9.99 -14.18 -8.70
CA MET A 82 -11.21 -13.61 -8.13
C MET A 82 -12.32 -14.66 -8.10
N ILE A 83 -12.98 -14.83 -6.96
CA ILE A 83 -14.11 -15.74 -6.79
C ILE A 83 -15.31 -14.97 -6.27
N LEU A 84 -16.38 -14.92 -7.06
CA LEU A 84 -17.69 -14.46 -6.61
C LEU A 84 -18.41 -15.63 -5.91
N VAL A 85 -18.49 -15.58 -4.59
CA VAL A 85 -19.02 -16.67 -3.76
C VAL A 85 -20.55 -16.64 -3.83
N GLY A 86 -21.16 -17.78 -4.18
CA GLY A 86 -22.62 -17.89 -4.27
C GLY A 86 -23.30 -17.88 -2.90
N TYR A 87 -24.55 -17.41 -2.87
CA TYR A 87 -25.37 -17.24 -1.65
C TYR A 87 -25.26 -18.37 -0.61
N ARG A 88 -25.45 -19.64 -1.02
CA ARG A 88 -25.40 -20.79 -0.09
C ARG A 88 -24.06 -20.91 0.62
N GLN A 89 -22.97 -20.70 -0.11
CA GLN A 89 -21.62 -20.74 0.42
C GLN A 89 -21.37 -19.51 1.31
N SER A 90 -21.77 -18.31 0.88
CA SER A 90 -21.58 -17.08 1.66
C SER A 90 -22.23 -17.14 3.05
N VAL A 91 -23.45 -17.67 3.15
CA VAL A 91 -24.14 -17.83 4.45
C VAL A 91 -23.49 -18.90 5.32
N SER A 92 -22.84 -19.90 4.72
CA SER A 92 -22.13 -20.96 5.48
C SER A 92 -20.76 -20.54 6.01
N LEU A 93 -20.16 -19.48 5.45
CA LEU A 93 -18.83 -18.99 5.81
C LEU A 93 -18.86 -17.89 6.88
N ILE A 94 -20.01 -17.26 7.10
CA ILE A 94 -20.18 -16.15 8.03
C ILE A 94 -21.12 -16.55 9.16
N GLU A 95 -20.59 -16.55 10.38
CA GLU A 95 -21.35 -16.79 11.60
C GLU A 95 -21.60 -15.48 12.35
N ARG A 96 -22.87 -15.09 12.43
CA ARG A 96 -23.27 -13.80 12.99
C ARG A 96 -22.83 -13.67 14.46
N GLY A 97 -22.09 -12.60 14.76
CA GLY A 97 -21.59 -12.31 16.10
C GLY A 97 -20.40 -13.18 16.54
N ASN A 98 -19.84 -14.00 15.66
CA ASN A 98 -18.67 -14.82 15.93
C ASN A 98 -17.57 -14.57 14.87
N PRO A 99 -16.80 -13.49 15.01
CA PRO A 99 -15.79 -13.11 14.02
C PRO A 99 -14.66 -14.15 13.93
N SER A 100 -14.30 -14.75 15.07
CA SER A 100 -13.26 -15.77 15.15
C SER A 100 -13.64 -17.01 14.34
N ARG A 101 -14.86 -17.54 14.52
CA ARG A 101 -15.33 -18.70 13.77
C ARG A 101 -15.56 -18.40 12.29
N SER A 102 -16.04 -17.20 11.95
CA SER A 102 -16.20 -16.76 10.57
C SER A 102 -14.86 -16.72 9.84
N LEU A 103 -13.83 -16.11 10.44
CA LEU A 103 -12.49 -16.10 9.88
C LEU A 103 -11.94 -17.52 9.71
N GLU A 104 -12.09 -18.38 10.72
CA GLU A 104 -11.63 -19.77 10.66
C GLU A 104 -12.26 -20.55 9.49
N GLN A 105 -13.56 -20.35 9.24
CA GLN A 105 -14.28 -20.94 8.11
C GLN A 105 -13.78 -20.39 6.77
N VAL A 106 -13.63 -19.07 6.67
CA VAL A 106 -13.11 -18.39 5.48
C VAL A 106 -11.70 -18.86 5.13
N CYS A 107 -10.80 -18.95 6.11
CA CYS A 107 -9.41 -19.40 5.90
C CYS A 107 -9.35 -20.85 5.42
N ARG A 108 -10.14 -21.75 6.01
CA ARG A 108 -10.24 -23.14 5.55
C ARG A 108 -10.81 -23.25 4.14
N TRP A 109 -11.84 -22.46 3.85
CA TRP A 109 -12.41 -22.41 2.52
C TRP A 109 -11.41 -21.88 1.49
N ALA A 110 -10.70 -20.79 1.78
CA ALA A 110 -9.66 -20.24 0.92
C ALA A 110 -8.55 -21.27 0.65
N HIS A 111 -8.11 -21.99 1.68
CA HIS A 111 -7.16 -23.09 1.54
C HIS A 111 -7.67 -24.19 0.60
N SER A 112 -8.97 -24.53 0.66
CA SER A 112 -9.57 -25.51 -0.27
C SER A 112 -9.60 -25.03 -1.73
N GLN A 113 -9.47 -23.72 -1.97
CA GLN A 113 -9.39 -23.15 -3.32
C GLN A 113 -7.95 -23.08 -3.85
N GLN A 114 -6.95 -23.39 -3.03
CA GLN A 114 -5.54 -23.30 -3.40
C GLN A 114 -5.17 -24.27 -4.51
N ARG A 115 -4.30 -23.81 -5.42
CA ARG A 115 -3.72 -24.66 -6.46
C ARG A 115 -2.59 -25.50 -5.87
N SER A 116 -2.61 -26.81 -6.13
CA SER A 116 -1.66 -27.77 -5.56
C SER A 116 -0.23 -27.57 -6.06
N ASP A 117 -0.08 -27.04 -7.28
CA ASP A 117 1.22 -26.70 -7.86
C ASP A 117 1.58 -25.25 -7.48
N PRO A 118 2.67 -25.02 -6.72
CA PRO A 118 3.16 -23.68 -6.39
C PRO A 118 3.57 -22.87 -7.62
N ALA A 119 3.89 -23.51 -8.75
CA ALA A 119 4.22 -22.81 -9.99
C ALA A 119 2.98 -22.43 -10.82
N HIS A 120 1.77 -22.74 -10.34
CA HIS A 120 0.54 -22.42 -11.05
C HIS A 120 0.22 -20.92 -10.98
N ALA A 121 -0.23 -20.33 -12.09
CA ALA A 121 -0.52 -18.88 -12.16
C ALA A 121 -1.52 -18.38 -11.09
N GLU A 122 -2.55 -19.18 -10.80
CA GLU A 122 -3.53 -18.89 -9.75
C GLU A 122 -3.17 -19.40 -8.34
N HIS A 123 -1.91 -19.79 -8.08
CA HIS A 123 -1.45 -20.05 -6.72
C HIS A 123 -1.38 -18.72 -5.95
N HIS A 124 -1.83 -18.69 -4.70
CA HIS A 124 -1.93 -17.45 -3.92
C HIS A 124 -1.22 -17.57 -2.57
N ASP A 125 -0.60 -16.48 -2.12
CA ASP A 125 0.03 -16.35 -0.81
C ASP A 125 -0.97 -15.97 0.26
N HIS A 126 -1.99 -15.19 -0.14
CA HIS A 126 -2.90 -14.51 0.77
C HIS A 126 -4.34 -14.51 0.24
N ALA A 127 -5.32 -14.60 1.13
CA ALA A 127 -6.74 -14.55 0.77
C ALA A 127 -7.45 -13.37 1.42
N VAL A 128 -8.12 -12.56 0.62
CA VAL A 128 -8.95 -11.43 1.09
C VAL A 128 -10.41 -11.78 0.88
N PHE A 129 -11.19 -11.85 1.97
CA PHE A 129 -12.62 -12.08 1.90
C PHE A 129 -13.39 -10.79 2.19
N LEU A 130 -14.28 -10.40 1.27
CA LEU A 130 -15.13 -9.22 1.36
C LEU A 130 -16.58 -9.62 1.61
N THR A 131 -17.21 -9.02 2.62
CA THR A 131 -18.62 -9.26 2.95
C THR A 131 -19.32 -7.99 3.42
N ARG A 132 -20.63 -7.84 3.14
CA ARG A 132 -21.48 -6.84 3.79
C ARG A 132 -22.30 -7.42 4.95
N GLN A 133 -22.05 -8.67 5.34
CA GLN A 133 -22.73 -9.31 6.45
C GLN A 133 -22.08 -8.94 7.79
N ASP A 134 -22.89 -8.88 8.85
CA ASP A 134 -22.40 -8.67 10.21
C ASP A 134 -21.73 -9.97 10.73
N PHE A 135 -20.41 -9.99 10.82
CA PHE A 135 -19.67 -11.12 11.43
C PHE A 135 -19.19 -10.82 12.86
N GLY A 136 -19.14 -9.55 13.26
CA GLY A 136 -18.59 -9.09 14.54
C GLY A 136 -19.50 -8.13 15.32
N PRO A 137 -19.05 -7.63 16.48
CA PRO A 137 -19.73 -6.56 17.21
C PRO A 137 -19.79 -5.28 16.37
N ALA A 138 -20.76 -4.40 16.68
CA ALA A 138 -20.94 -3.14 15.98
C ALA A 138 -19.65 -2.30 15.99
N GLY A 139 -19.22 -1.83 14.82
CA GLY A 139 -17.97 -1.07 14.63
C GLY A 139 -16.75 -1.93 14.29
N MET A 140 -16.83 -3.26 14.37
CA MET A 140 -15.80 -4.14 13.83
C MET A 140 -15.91 -4.19 12.31
N GLN A 141 -14.87 -3.74 11.62
CA GLN A 141 -14.82 -3.70 10.16
C GLN A 141 -13.94 -4.79 9.57
N GLY A 142 -13.00 -5.35 10.32
CA GLY A 142 -12.09 -6.38 9.85
C GLY A 142 -11.71 -7.35 10.96
N TYR A 143 -11.23 -8.52 10.55
CA TYR A 143 -10.64 -9.50 11.46
C TYR A 143 -9.58 -10.34 10.74
N ALA A 144 -8.40 -10.41 11.33
CA ALA A 144 -7.26 -11.16 10.82
C ALA A 144 -6.42 -11.77 11.94
N PRO A 145 -5.68 -12.85 11.66
CA PRO A 145 -4.66 -13.32 12.57
C PRO A 145 -3.45 -12.38 12.53
N VAL A 146 -2.85 -12.11 13.69
CA VAL A 146 -1.55 -11.44 13.75
C VAL A 146 -0.49 -12.48 13.42
N THR A 147 0.32 -12.23 12.39
CA THR A 147 1.24 -13.16 11.71
C THR A 147 0.52 -14.33 11.03
N GLY A 148 1.15 -14.86 9.98
CA GLY A 148 0.63 -15.99 9.23
C GLY A 148 0.65 -15.81 7.72
N MET A 149 1.33 -14.78 7.20
CA MET A 149 1.61 -14.70 5.77
C MET A 149 2.30 -15.97 5.28
N CYS A 150 1.95 -16.43 4.07
CA CYS A 150 2.33 -17.74 3.51
C CYS A 150 1.75 -18.99 4.24
N HIS A 151 1.09 -18.85 5.39
CA HIS A 151 0.58 -20.00 6.12
C HIS A 151 -0.78 -20.47 5.56
N PRO A 152 -0.96 -21.76 5.24
CA PRO A 152 -2.14 -22.25 4.51
C PRO A 152 -3.49 -21.94 5.17
N LEU A 153 -3.54 -21.87 6.50
CA LEU A 153 -4.77 -21.63 7.28
C LEU A 153 -4.78 -20.30 8.04
N ARG A 154 -3.75 -19.45 7.86
CA ARG A 154 -3.63 -18.17 8.57
C ARG A 154 -3.39 -16.98 7.63
N SER A 155 -3.03 -17.21 6.38
CA SER A 155 -2.85 -16.14 5.40
C SER A 155 -4.19 -15.71 4.78
N CYS A 156 -5.05 -15.12 5.60
CA CYS A 156 -6.43 -14.80 5.25
C CYS A 156 -6.96 -13.63 6.08
N THR A 157 -7.81 -12.80 5.48
CA THR A 157 -8.48 -11.68 6.14
C THR A 157 -9.98 -11.70 5.86
N LEU A 158 -10.77 -11.33 6.86
CA LEU A 158 -12.21 -11.15 6.75
C LEU A 158 -12.52 -9.66 6.90
N ASN A 159 -13.06 -9.04 5.86
CA ASN A 159 -13.23 -7.59 5.79
C ASN A 159 -14.69 -7.25 5.46
N HIS A 160 -15.24 -6.32 6.23
CA HIS A 160 -16.51 -5.70 5.96
C HIS A 160 -16.36 -4.67 4.85
N GLU A 161 -17.12 -4.84 3.78
CA GLU A 161 -17.13 -3.96 2.63
C GLU A 161 -18.21 -2.88 2.84
N ASP A 162 -17.77 -1.63 2.99
CA ASP A 162 -18.69 -0.49 3.12
C ASP A 162 -18.21 0.70 2.28
N GLY A 163 -18.05 0.45 0.99
CA GLY A 163 -17.50 1.42 0.06
C GLY A 163 -15.97 1.37 0.02
N PHE A 164 -15.39 2.31 -0.72
CA PHE A 164 -13.96 2.29 -1.03
C PHE A 164 -13.07 2.54 0.19
N SER A 165 -13.62 3.14 1.26
CA SER A 165 -12.93 3.29 2.54
C SER A 165 -12.52 1.94 3.15
N SER A 166 -13.22 0.85 2.80
CA SER A 166 -12.85 -0.52 3.20
C SER A 166 -11.48 -0.96 2.67
N ALA A 167 -10.89 -0.27 1.70
CA ALA A 167 -9.50 -0.54 1.28
C ALA A 167 -8.51 -0.32 2.43
N PHE A 168 -8.74 0.66 3.31
CA PHE A 168 -7.91 0.87 4.50
C PHE A 168 -8.07 -0.27 5.50
N VAL A 169 -9.26 -0.87 5.60
CA VAL A 169 -9.52 -2.06 6.41
C VAL A 169 -8.77 -3.25 5.84
N VAL A 170 -8.89 -3.52 4.53
CA VAL A 170 -8.15 -4.62 3.87
C VAL A 170 -6.65 -4.46 4.07
N ALA A 171 -6.12 -3.24 3.91
CA ALA A 171 -4.71 -2.96 4.14
C ALA A 171 -4.29 -3.21 5.60
N HIS A 172 -5.09 -2.74 6.56
CA HIS A 172 -4.90 -2.94 7.99
C HIS A 172 -4.88 -4.43 8.37
N GLU A 173 -5.89 -5.18 7.95
CA GLU A 173 -6.01 -6.61 8.25
C GLU A 173 -4.87 -7.41 7.60
N THR A 174 -4.46 -7.05 6.38
CA THR A 174 -3.30 -7.66 5.73
C THR A 174 -2.00 -7.32 6.48
N GLY A 175 -1.92 -6.12 7.07
CA GLY A 175 -0.82 -5.69 7.94
C GLY A 175 -0.69 -6.57 9.19
N HIS A 176 -1.80 -6.96 9.80
CA HIS A 176 -1.80 -7.96 10.87
C HIS A 176 -1.20 -9.30 10.41
N VAL A 177 -1.59 -9.80 9.24
CA VAL A 177 -1.06 -11.07 8.70
C VAL A 177 0.45 -11.00 8.42
N LEU A 178 0.96 -9.82 8.05
CA LEU A 178 2.39 -9.54 7.93
C LEU A 178 3.12 -9.43 9.28
N GLY A 179 2.39 -9.32 10.39
CA GLY A 179 2.92 -9.30 11.75
C GLY A 179 2.96 -7.93 12.41
N MET A 180 2.23 -6.95 11.87
CA MET A 180 2.09 -5.63 12.49
C MET A 180 1.02 -5.65 13.57
N GLU A 181 1.27 -4.97 14.68
CA GLU A 181 0.32 -4.75 15.75
C GLU A 181 -0.32 -3.36 15.66
N HIS A 182 -1.34 -3.13 16.49
CA HIS A 182 -1.98 -1.82 16.53
C HIS A 182 -1.05 -0.73 17.07
N ASP A 183 -1.13 0.46 16.47
CA ASP A 183 -0.43 1.63 16.97
C ASP A 183 -0.98 2.08 18.33
N GLY A 184 -0.07 2.27 19.29
CA GLY A 184 -0.40 2.67 20.66
C GLY A 184 -0.88 1.54 21.57
N GLN A 185 -1.00 0.31 21.07
CA GLN A 185 -1.25 -0.88 21.90
C GLN A 185 0.06 -1.64 22.06
N GLY A 186 0.70 -1.55 23.24
CA GLY A 186 1.97 -2.24 23.49
C GLY A 186 3.20 -1.60 22.84
N ASN A 187 3.03 -0.58 22.00
CA ASN A 187 4.12 0.16 21.35
C ASN A 187 4.02 1.69 21.57
N ARG A 188 5.01 2.44 21.07
CA ARG A 188 5.14 3.90 21.30
C ARG A 188 4.55 4.74 20.16
N CYS A 189 3.66 4.21 19.35
CA CYS A 189 3.09 4.90 18.18
C CYS A 189 1.68 5.44 18.40
N ALA A 190 1.27 5.61 19.66
CA ALA A 190 -0.03 6.20 20.02
C ALA A 190 -0.21 7.63 19.46
N ASP A 191 0.89 8.39 19.32
CA ASP A 191 0.92 9.74 18.74
C ASP A 191 0.57 9.75 17.26
N GLU A 192 0.81 8.65 16.54
CA GLU A 192 0.58 8.53 15.10
C GLU A 192 -0.84 8.10 14.73
N THR A 193 -1.60 7.55 15.68
CA THR A 193 -2.99 7.11 15.45
C THR A 193 -3.85 8.25 14.89
N SER A 194 -3.88 9.38 15.61
CA SER A 194 -4.56 10.62 15.22
C SER A 194 -4.04 11.25 13.92
N MET A 195 -2.90 10.76 13.43
CA MET A 195 -2.29 11.23 12.20
C MET A 195 -2.77 10.52 10.94
N GLY A 196 -3.62 9.51 11.08
CA GLY A 196 -4.11 8.70 9.97
C GLY A 196 -3.26 7.46 9.73
N SER A 197 -2.60 6.93 10.79
CA SER A 197 -1.86 5.68 10.65
C SER A 197 -2.79 4.53 10.27
N ILE A 198 -2.35 3.69 9.33
CA ILE A 198 -3.12 2.55 8.82
C ILE A 198 -3.39 1.54 9.94
N MET A 199 -2.41 1.27 10.82
CA MET A 199 -2.53 0.33 11.93
C MET A 199 -3.15 0.95 13.20
N ALA A 200 -3.80 2.11 13.11
CA ALA A 200 -4.56 2.66 14.23
C ALA A 200 -5.75 1.73 14.60
N PRO A 201 -6.02 1.47 15.90
CA PRO A 201 -7.13 0.60 16.32
C PRO A 201 -8.52 1.03 15.83
N LEU A 202 -8.67 2.34 15.59
CA LEU A 202 -9.83 2.91 14.95
C LEU A 202 -9.37 3.46 13.62
N VAL A 203 -10.05 3.08 12.53
CA VAL A 203 -9.71 3.53 11.18
C VAL A 203 -9.85 5.05 11.10
N GLN A 204 -8.71 5.74 11.15
CA GLN A 204 -8.60 7.20 11.00
C GLN A 204 -7.91 7.59 9.69
N ALA A 205 -7.32 6.61 8.99
CA ALA A 205 -6.76 6.79 7.66
C ALA A 205 -7.86 7.20 6.66
N ALA A 206 -7.51 8.11 5.77
CA ALA A 206 -8.41 8.61 4.74
C ALA A 206 -7.64 8.92 3.47
N PHE A 207 -8.33 9.01 2.32
CA PHE A 207 -7.71 9.22 1.00
C PHE A 207 -6.81 10.46 0.84
N HIS A 208 -6.94 11.44 1.74
CA HIS A 208 -6.13 12.67 1.74
C HIS A 208 -4.98 12.62 2.75
N ARG A 209 -4.96 11.62 3.64
CA ARG A 209 -4.07 11.53 4.78
C ARG A 209 -4.06 10.09 5.31
N TYR A 210 -3.04 9.35 4.92
CA TYR A 210 -2.72 8.03 5.46
C TYR A 210 -1.20 7.85 5.44
N HIS A 211 -0.69 7.00 6.33
CA HIS A 211 0.70 6.53 6.35
C HIS A 211 0.81 5.26 7.20
N TRP A 212 1.93 4.55 7.08
CA TRP A 212 2.33 3.48 8.00
C TRP A 212 3.21 4.07 9.11
N SER A 213 2.93 3.73 10.37
CA SER A 213 3.69 4.27 11.49
C SER A 213 5.13 3.76 11.52
N ARG A 214 5.97 4.42 12.31
CA ARG A 214 7.33 3.91 12.60
C ARG A 214 7.30 2.52 13.25
N CYS A 215 6.25 2.19 14.00
CA CYS A 215 6.10 0.87 14.64
C CYS A 215 5.73 -0.19 13.59
N SER A 216 4.76 0.08 12.72
CA SER A 216 4.38 -0.81 11.62
C SER A 216 5.57 -1.13 10.72
N LYS A 217 6.34 -0.11 10.32
CA LYS A 217 7.58 -0.28 9.56
C LYS A 217 8.60 -1.15 10.31
N GLN A 218 8.78 -0.93 11.61
CA GLN A 218 9.73 -1.71 12.40
C GLN A 218 9.29 -3.17 12.55
N GLU A 219 8.01 -3.41 12.79
CA GLU A 219 7.42 -4.75 12.95
C GLU A 219 7.46 -5.54 11.65
N LEU A 220 7.11 -4.93 10.52
CA LEU A 220 7.25 -5.55 9.21
C LEU A 220 8.68 -6.00 8.94
N ASN A 221 9.66 -5.13 9.17
CA ASN A 221 11.08 -5.44 8.93
C ASN A 221 11.59 -6.62 9.79
N ARG A 222 10.92 -6.97 10.90
CA ARG A 222 11.29 -8.15 11.69
C ARG A 222 10.89 -9.47 11.01
N TYR A 223 9.78 -9.47 10.26
CA TYR A 223 9.19 -10.69 9.71
C TYR A 223 9.30 -10.80 8.19
N ILE A 224 9.45 -9.69 7.46
CA ILE A 224 9.37 -9.68 6.00
C ILE A 224 10.35 -10.65 5.33
N HIS A 225 11.57 -10.74 5.84
CA HIS A 225 12.60 -11.65 5.32
C HIS A 225 12.34 -13.13 5.65
N SER A 226 11.36 -13.45 6.49
CA SER A 226 10.96 -14.83 6.80
C SER A 226 9.86 -15.38 5.89
N TYR A 227 9.27 -14.53 5.04
CA TYR A 227 8.18 -14.90 4.15
C TYR A 227 8.69 -15.23 2.74
N ASP A 228 9.18 -16.46 2.57
CA ASP A 228 9.76 -16.93 1.30
C ASP A 228 8.76 -16.92 0.13
N CYS A 229 7.46 -17.05 0.39
CA CYS A 229 6.43 -17.05 -0.66
C CYS A 229 6.30 -15.69 -1.37
N LEU A 230 6.73 -14.60 -0.73
CA LEU A 230 6.59 -13.26 -1.30
C LEU A 230 7.71 -12.88 -2.27
N LEU A 231 8.68 -13.78 -2.43
CA LEU A 231 9.93 -13.50 -3.14
C LEU A 231 9.89 -13.88 -4.62
N ASP A 232 8.79 -14.46 -5.11
CA ASP A 232 8.65 -14.80 -6.52
C ASP A 232 7.92 -13.73 -7.33
N ASP A 233 8.27 -13.68 -8.61
CA ASP A 233 7.68 -12.79 -9.59
C ASP A 233 6.37 -13.39 -10.13
N PRO A 234 5.22 -12.76 -9.89
CA PRO A 234 3.93 -13.32 -10.25
C PRO A 234 3.74 -13.35 -11.77
N PHE A 235 2.91 -14.26 -12.24
CA PHE A 235 2.56 -14.32 -13.65
C PHE A 235 1.76 -13.09 -14.08
N GLU A 236 1.96 -12.64 -15.32
CA GLU A 236 1.14 -11.59 -15.92
C GLU A 236 -0.27 -12.11 -16.17
N HIS A 237 -1.23 -11.64 -15.37
CA HIS A 237 -2.64 -11.98 -15.52
C HIS A 237 -3.35 -11.00 -16.46
N GLN A 238 -4.23 -11.51 -17.32
CA GLN A 238 -5.02 -10.71 -18.26
C GLN A 238 -6.25 -10.07 -17.59
N TRP A 239 -6.03 -9.27 -16.55
CA TRP A 239 -7.10 -8.44 -15.98
C TRP A 239 -7.42 -7.28 -16.93
N PRO A 240 -8.70 -6.83 -17.01
CA PRO A 240 -9.04 -5.66 -17.80
C PRO A 240 -8.22 -4.48 -17.27
N LYS A 241 -7.61 -3.71 -18.18
CA LYS A 241 -6.93 -2.47 -17.80
C LYS A 241 -7.96 -1.56 -17.15
N LEU A 242 -7.81 -1.34 -15.85
CA LEU A 242 -8.60 -0.35 -15.14
C LEU A 242 -8.24 1.04 -15.69
N PRO A 243 -9.20 1.99 -15.69
CA PRO A 243 -8.84 3.39 -15.91
C PRO A 243 -7.85 3.81 -14.83
N GLU A 244 -6.84 4.59 -15.20
CA GLU A 244 -5.77 5.04 -14.27
C GLU A 244 -6.31 5.69 -12.99
N LEU A 245 -7.53 6.24 -13.03
CA LEU A 245 -8.10 7.02 -11.94
C LEU A 245 -9.51 6.54 -11.59
N PRO A 246 -9.73 6.04 -10.35
CA PRO A 246 -11.04 5.57 -9.89
C PRO A 246 -12.17 6.59 -10.08
N GLY A 247 -11.91 7.88 -9.83
CA GLY A 247 -12.90 8.95 -9.95
C GLY A 247 -13.37 9.27 -11.37
N ILE A 248 -12.79 8.64 -12.41
CA ILE A 248 -13.31 8.70 -13.79
C ILE A 248 -14.56 7.83 -13.94
N ASN A 249 -14.52 6.61 -13.39
CA ASN A 249 -15.58 5.63 -13.52
C ASN A 249 -16.64 5.74 -12.42
N TYR A 250 -16.30 6.35 -11.29
CA TYR A 250 -17.19 6.50 -10.15
C TYR A 250 -17.40 7.98 -9.84
N SER A 251 -18.59 8.48 -10.13
CA SER A 251 -19.02 9.83 -9.78
C SER A 251 -19.09 10.02 -8.26
N MET A 252 -19.08 11.28 -7.80
CA MET A 252 -19.24 11.59 -6.37
C MET A 252 -20.56 11.03 -5.81
N ASP A 253 -21.62 11.00 -6.61
CA ASP A 253 -22.92 10.43 -6.19
C ASP A 253 -22.85 8.91 -6.02
N GLU A 254 -22.13 8.22 -6.90
CA GLU A 254 -21.90 6.78 -6.75
C GLU A 254 -21.03 6.48 -5.53
N GLN A 255 -19.99 7.28 -5.27
CA GLN A 255 -19.18 7.17 -4.06
C GLN A 255 -20.01 7.41 -2.79
N CYS A 256 -20.88 8.44 -2.77
CA CYS A 256 -21.82 8.64 -1.67
C CYS A 256 -22.76 7.45 -1.47
N ARG A 257 -23.24 6.87 -2.58
CA ARG A 257 -24.12 5.70 -2.53
C ARG A 257 -23.39 4.48 -1.96
N PHE A 258 -22.11 4.31 -2.26
CA PHE A 258 -21.31 3.20 -1.74
C PHE A 258 -21.08 3.31 -0.24
N ASP A 259 -20.73 4.52 0.24
CA ASP A 259 -20.38 4.75 1.65
C ASP A 259 -21.62 4.88 2.56
N PHE A 260 -22.77 5.37 2.04
CA PHE A 260 -23.95 5.68 2.87
C PHE A 260 -25.23 4.95 2.45
N GLY A 261 -25.19 4.23 1.33
CA GLY A 261 -26.31 3.46 0.81
C GLY A 261 -27.21 4.21 -0.17
N VAL A 262 -28.30 3.55 -0.57
CA VAL A 262 -29.23 4.05 -1.59
C VAL A 262 -29.95 5.33 -1.13
N GLY A 263 -29.98 6.35 -1.99
CA GLY A 263 -30.63 7.65 -1.72
C GLY A 263 -29.68 8.75 -1.24
N TYR A 264 -28.44 8.42 -0.89
CA TYR A 264 -27.40 9.40 -0.61
C TYR A 264 -26.75 9.92 -1.90
N LYS A 265 -26.54 11.23 -1.97
CA LYS A 265 -25.95 11.93 -3.11
C LYS A 265 -25.10 13.10 -2.61
N THR A 266 -24.26 13.63 -3.49
CA THR A 266 -23.37 14.74 -3.19
C THR A 266 -24.16 16.00 -2.83
N CYS A 267 -23.80 16.65 -1.72
CA CYS A 267 -24.38 17.93 -1.34
C CYS A 267 -23.77 19.07 -2.18
N THR A 268 -24.59 19.75 -2.98
CA THR A 268 -24.17 20.86 -3.85
C THR A 268 -24.26 22.25 -3.21
N ALA A 269 -24.78 22.35 -1.98
CA ALA A 269 -25.14 23.63 -1.34
C ALA A 269 -23.94 24.44 -0.77
N VAL A 270 -22.73 23.88 -0.76
CA VAL A 270 -21.53 24.51 -0.14
C VAL A 270 -20.74 25.40 -1.12
N SER A 271 -21.11 25.42 -2.41
CA SER A 271 -20.35 26.15 -3.46
C SER A 271 -20.64 27.65 -3.57
N THR A 272 -21.42 28.27 -2.66
CA THR A 272 -21.88 29.67 -2.82
C THR A 272 -21.33 30.70 -1.82
N ALA A 273 -20.39 30.40 -0.91
CA ALA A 273 -19.90 31.41 0.03
C ALA A 273 -18.37 31.39 0.25
N PRO A 274 -17.63 32.46 -0.13
CA PRO A 274 -16.25 32.62 0.32
C PRO A 274 -16.24 33.07 1.80
N GLY A 275 -15.60 32.28 2.67
CA GLY A 275 -15.24 32.73 4.02
C GLY A 275 -16.09 32.25 5.20
N LEU A 276 -16.98 31.27 5.03
CA LEU A 276 -17.78 30.78 6.17
C LEU A 276 -17.03 29.71 6.99
N ARG A 277 -16.54 30.09 8.18
CA ARG A 277 -16.20 29.13 9.26
C ARG A 277 -17.50 28.72 9.95
N ILE A 278 -17.83 27.42 9.95
CA ILE A 278 -19.04 26.87 10.58
C ILE A 278 -18.65 25.95 11.76
N PRO A 279 -19.40 25.96 12.89
CA PRO A 279 -19.04 25.26 14.14
C PRO A 279 -19.26 23.73 14.07
N PRO A 280 -18.74 22.96 15.05
CA PRO A 280 -18.52 21.51 14.97
C PRO A 280 -19.78 20.62 15.15
N THR A 281 -21.00 21.14 15.01
CA THR A 281 -22.22 20.44 15.45
C THR A 281 -23.27 20.14 14.37
N LEU A 282 -22.92 20.27 13.08
CA LEU A 282 -23.78 19.79 11.98
C LEU A 282 -23.16 18.53 11.36
N PRO A 283 -23.92 17.43 11.19
CA PRO A 283 -23.45 16.22 10.50
C PRO A 283 -23.47 16.50 8.99
N ALA A 284 -22.62 17.42 8.54
CA ALA A 284 -22.25 17.55 7.15
C ALA A 284 -21.27 16.41 6.86
N VAL A 285 -21.82 15.23 6.57
CA VAL A 285 -21.08 14.09 6.08
C VAL A 285 -20.39 14.53 4.79
N ARG A 286 -19.10 14.85 4.88
CA ARG A 286 -18.22 15.05 3.71
C ARG A 286 -18.08 13.67 3.07
N PRO A 287 -18.54 13.45 1.82
CA PRO A 287 -17.90 12.46 0.99
C PRO A 287 -16.60 13.11 0.56
N LEU A 288 -15.51 12.76 1.23
CA LEU A 288 -14.21 13.18 0.75
C LEU A 288 -13.95 12.43 -0.56
N PRO A 289 -13.56 13.09 -1.66
CA PRO A 289 -13.48 12.42 -2.95
C PRO A 289 -12.51 11.25 -2.88
N LEU A 290 -12.91 10.10 -3.42
CA LEU A 290 -11.94 9.12 -3.86
C LEU A 290 -10.96 9.77 -4.81
N GLY A 291 -9.72 9.28 -4.76
CA GLY A 291 -8.63 9.75 -5.59
C GLY A 291 -9.04 10.00 -7.03
N ARG A 292 -8.48 11.08 -7.58
CA ARG A 292 -8.22 11.28 -9.01
C ARG A 292 -9.43 11.20 -9.93
N GLY A 293 -9.81 12.38 -10.45
CA GLY A 293 -10.76 12.48 -11.55
C GLY A 293 -12.21 12.79 -11.18
N THR A 294 -12.55 12.87 -9.89
CA THR A 294 -13.88 13.33 -9.48
C THR A 294 -14.10 14.78 -9.95
N ARG A 295 -15.23 15.01 -10.63
CA ARG A 295 -15.64 16.35 -11.05
C ARG A 295 -16.02 17.16 -9.82
N ALA A 296 -15.18 18.12 -9.44
CA ALA A 296 -15.55 19.13 -8.45
C ALA A 296 -16.68 20.02 -9.02
N GLY A 297 -17.72 20.32 -8.23
CA GLY A 297 -18.98 20.90 -8.71
C GLY A 297 -18.94 22.29 -9.40
N SER A 298 -20.13 22.64 -9.89
CA SER A 298 -20.57 23.74 -10.80
C SER A 298 -20.38 23.48 -12.29
N ALA A 299 -21.46 23.66 -13.05
CA ALA A 299 -21.67 23.25 -14.45
C ALA A 299 -20.73 23.89 -15.51
N VAL A 300 -19.72 24.65 -15.09
CA VAL A 300 -18.70 25.24 -15.98
C VAL A 300 -17.27 24.94 -15.47
N SER A 301 -17.02 24.96 -14.16
CA SER A 301 -15.70 24.62 -13.58
C SER A 301 -15.46 23.13 -13.39
N ALA A 302 -16.52 22.32 -13.21
CA ALA A 302 -16.46 20.85 -13.15
C ALA A 302 -15.96 20.21 -14.45
N LEU A 303 -16.07 20.94 -15.56
CA LEU A 303 -15.62 20.51 -16.87
C LEU A 303 -14.10 20.55 -17.02
N LEU A 304 -13.37 21.23 -16.12
CA LEU A 304 -11.94 21.53 -16.29
C LEU A 304 -11.08 21.22 -15.06
N GLN A 305 -11.58 20.55 -14.00
CA GLN A 305 -10.76 20.18 -12.84
C GLN A 305 -11.00 18.74 -12.33
N TRP A 306 -9.97 18.07 -11.81
CA TRP A 306 -9.96 16.74 -11.18
C TRP A 306 -9.55 16.84 -9.70
N CYS A 307 -10.06 15.99 -8.80
CA CYS A 307 -9.51 15.89 -7.44
C CYS A 307 -8.26 15.02 -7.42
N PHE A 308 -7.20 15.36 -6.70
CA PHE A 308 -5.95 14.60 -6.58
C PHE A 308 -5.40 14.75 -5.16
N LYS A 309 -5.21 13.65 -4.43
CA LYS A 309 -4.78 13.64 -3.01
C LYS A 309 -5.56 14.68 -2.15
N GLY A 310 -6.86 14.83 -2.38
CA GLY A 310 -7.71 15.79 -1.66
C GLY A 310 -7.68 17.25 -2.17
N HIS A 311 -6.98 17.53 -3.28
CA HIS A 311 -6.88 18.87 -3.88
C HIS A 311 -7.52 18.93 -5.27
N CYS A 312 -8.10 20.07 -5.69
CA CYS A 312 -8.60 20.25 -7.05
C CYS A 312 -7.47 20.72 -7.99
N ILE A 313 -7.21 19.99 -9.06
CA ILE A 313 -6.20 20.30 -10.10
C ILE A 313 -6.89 20.53 -11.46
N TRP A 314 -6.35 21.40 -12.32
CA TRP A 314 -6.91 21.67 -13.65
C TRP A 314 -6.63 20.51 -14.64
N LYS A 315 -7.57 20.26 -15.56
CA LYS A 315 -7.43 19.31 -16.68
C LYS A 315 -6.46 19.88 -17.71
N SER A 316 -5.30 19.26 -17.88
CA SER A 316 -4.41 19.49 -19.02
C SER A 316 -4.93 18.77 -20.27
N SER A 317 -4.50 19.22 -21.47
CA SER A 317 -4.82 18.60 -22.77
C SER A 317 -4.20 17.21 -22.93
N GLU A 318 -3.17 16.90 -22.14
CA GLU A 318 -2.64 15.56 -21.97
C GLU A 318 -3.31 14.94 -20.74
N GLN A 319 -3.85 13.73 -20.92
CA GLN A 319 -4.27 12.87 -19.82
C GLN A 319 -3.06 12.77 -18.86
N PRO A 320 -3.20 13.07 -17.56
CA PRO A 320 -2.07 12.97 -16.63
C PRO A 320 -1.78 11.49 -16.41
N TYR A 321 -1.06 10.88 -17.36
CA TYR A 321 -0.49 9.54 -17.21
C TYR A 321 0.44 9.56 -16.01
N GLY A 322 0.42 8.50 -15.22
CA GLY A 322 1.43 8.30 -14.19
C GLY A 322 2.81 8.30 -14.84
N GLN A 323 3.63 9.30 -14.51
CA GLN A 323 5.01 9.38 -14.99
C GLN A 323 5.90 8.82 -13.90
N ASP A 324 6.33 7.57 -14.07
CA ASP A 324 7.29 6.93 -13.16
C ASP A 324 8.58 7.75 -13.13
N GLY A 325 9.14 7.87 -11.93
CA GLY A 325 10.36 8.59 -11.69
C GLY A 325 11.56 7.87 -12.32
N GLY A 326 12.40 8.63 -13.01
CA GLY A 326 13.70 8.18 -13.51
C GLY A 326 14.85 8.75 -12.70
N TRP A 327 15.88 7.92 -12.49
CA TRP A 327 17.08 8.32 -11.78
C TRP A 327 17.85 9.35 -12.60
N SER A 328 18.19 10.47 -11.99
CA SER A 328 19.22 11.35 -12.54
C SER A 328 20.58 10.65 -12.55
N SER A 329 21.49 11.16 -13.38
CA SER A 329 22.88 10.70 -13.37
C SER A 329 23.49 10.90 -11.99
N TRP A 330 24.28 9.91 -11.55
CA TRP A 330 25.04 10.02 -10.31
C TRP A 330 25.94 11.26 -10.31
N SER A 331 25.95 11.97 -9.19
CA SER A 331 26.94 13.01 -8.94
C SER A 331 28.34 12.41 -8.86
N LYS A 332 29.36 13.26 -9.02
CA LYS A 332 30.74 12.84 -8.76
C LYS A 332 30.89 12.52 -7.27
N PHE A 333 31.73 11.55 -6.95
CA PHE A 333 32.09 11.30 -5.55
C PHE A 333 32.62 12.57 -4.91
N GLY A 334 32.09 12.90 -3.73
CA GLY A 334 32.60 13.94 -2.87
C GLY A 334 34.01 13.64 -2.37
N SER A 335 34.58 14.60 -1.63
CA SER A 335 35.85 14.39 -0.94
C SER A 335 35.73 13.26 0.09
N CYS A 336 36.84 12.56 0.31
CA CYS A 336 36.91 11.56 1.37
C CYS A 336 36.69 12.23 2.72
N SER A 337 35.86 11.63 3.58
CA SER A 337 35.59 12.17 4.92
C SER A 337 36.83 12.22 5.82
N ARG A 338 37.87 11.43 5.50
CA ARG A 338 39.12 11.36 6.25
C ARG A 338 40.30 11.29 5.28
N THR A 339 41.45 11.80 5.69
CA THR A 339 42.70 11.73 4.93
C THR A 339 43.49 10.44 5.17
N CYS A 340 43.18 9.71 6.25
CA CYS A 340 43.83 8.46 6.68
C CYS A 340 42.91 7.69 7.64
N GLY A 341 43.25 6.44 7.92
CA GLY A 341 42.61 5.56 8.90
C GLY A 341 41.22 5.06 8.51
N GLY A 342 40.92 5.05 7.20
CA GLY A 342 39.63 4.64 6.65
C GLY A 342 38.57 5.74 6.75
N GLY A 343 38.34 6.44 5.64
CA GLY A 343 37.24 7.38 5.43
C GLY A 343 36.19 6.86 4.46
N VAL A 344 35.15 7.64 4.25
CA VAL A 344 34.06 7.34 3.30
C VAL A 344 33.85 8.55 2.40
N ARG A 345 33.78 8.32 1.09
CA ARG A 345 33.30 9.30 0.12
C ARG A 345 31.92 8.85 -0.37
N SER A 346 31.04 9.82 -0.59
CA SER A 346 29.68 9.55 -1.08
C SER A 346 29.42 10.22 -2.42
N ARG A 347 28.55 9.62 -3.20
CA ARG A 347 27.87 10.28 -4.32
C ARG A 347 26.36 10.13 -4.15
N SER A 348 25.62 10.98 -4.84
CA SER A 348 24.16 11.08 -4.75
C SER A 348 23.53 11.15 -6.13
N ARG A 349 22.30 10.68 -6.23
CA ARG A 349 21.41 10.89 -7.37
C ARG A 349 20.02 11.20 -6.86
N SER A 350 19.21 11.82 -7.71
CA SER A 350 17.85 12.25 -7.39
C SER A 350 16.88 11.59 -8.37
N CYS A 351 15.68 11.26 -7.89
CA CYS A 351 14.62 10.77 -8.76
C CYS A 351 13.94 11.96 -9.46
N SER A 352 14.57 12.44 -10.54
CA SER A 352 14.21 13.72 -11.17
C SER A 352 14.37 13.72 -12.70
N ASP A 353 14.65 12.58 -13.33
CA ASP A 353 14.88 12.48 -14.77
C ASP A 353 14.14 11.29 -15.40
N PRO A 354 12.79 11.36 -15.53
CA PRO A 354 11.91 12.46 -15.13
C PRO A 354 11.53 12.40 -13.63
N PRO A 355 11.06 13.49 -13.00
CA PRO A 355 10.51 13.41 -11.66
C PRO A 355 9.20 12.61 -11.66
N PRO A 356 8.91 11.83 -10.60
CA PRO A 356 7.66 11.13 -10.50
C PRO A 356 6.52 12.14 -10.48
N ALA A 357 5.65 12.07 -11.47
CA ALA A 357 4.53 12.98 -11.63
C ALA A 357 3.24 12.19 -11.76
N TYR A 358 2.14 12.81 -11.33
CA TYR A 358 0.82 12.21 -11.47
C TYR A 358 0.78 10.75 -11.00
N GLY A 359 1.42 10.40 -9.87
CA GLY A 359 1.37 9.06 -9.28
C GLY A 359 2.14 7.99 -10.01
N GLY A 360 3.06 8.37 -10.89
CA GLY A 360 4.12 7.44 -11.22
C GLY A 360 4.97 7.12 -9.99
N ARG A 361 5.54 5.94 -10.01
CA ARG A 361 6.32 5.33 -8.94
C ARG A 361 7.59 6.13 -8.69
N HIS A 362 8.03 6.21 -7.43
CA HIS A 362 9.37 6.72 -7.14
C HIS A 362 10.44 5.78 -7.69
N CYS A 363 11.64 6.29 -7.92
CA CYS A 363 12.73 5.51 -8.48
C CYS A 363 13.16 4.41 -7.50
N PRO A 364 13.18 3.13 -7.91
CA PRO A 364 13.61 2.05 -7.03
C PRO A 364 15.13 2.09 -6.79
N GLY A 365 15.54 1.89 -5.54
CA GLY A 365 16.93 1.76 -5.11
C GLY A 365 17.51 2.96 -4.34
N ALA A 366 18.82 2.91 -4.05
CA ALA A 366 19.46 3.89 -3.17
C ALA A 366 19.69 5.26 -3.85
N THR A 367 19.45 6.33 -3.09
CA THR A 367 19.75 7.73 -3.43
C THR A 367 21.21 8.11 -3.21
N TYR A 368 21.90 7.36 -2.34
CA TYR A 368 23.31 7.57 -2.00
C TYR A 368 24.12 6.30 -2.19
N GLU A 369 25.37 6.47 -2.62
CA GLU A 369 26.35 5.39 -2.68
C GLU A 369 27.60 5.82 -1.93
N TYR A 370 28.13 4.90 -1.12
CA TYR A 370 29.27 5.12 -0.24
C TYR A 370 30.43 4.22 -0.63
N GLN A 371 31.63 4.78 -0.66
CA GLN A 371 32.85 4.03 -0.93
C GLN A 371 33.92 4.37 0.12
N VAL A 372 34.59 3.33 0.64
CA VAL A 372 35.73 3.50 1.54
C VAL A 372 36.90 4.13 0.76
N CYS A 373 37.58 5.08 1.39
CA CYS A 373 38.73 5.78 0.86
C CYS A 373 39.79 5.99 1.94
N ASN A 374 41.04 6.20 1.53
CA ASN A 374 42.18 6.44 2.42
C ASN A 374 42.33 5.39 3.54
N PRO A 375 42.51 4.10 3.19
CA PRO A 375 42.62 3.02 4.16
C PRO A 375 43.92 3.03 4.97
N GLU A 376 44.95 3.73 4.47
CA GLU A 376 46.27 3.83 5.11
C GLU A 376 46.18 4.38 6.53
N GLU A 377 46.93 3.79 7.47
CA GLU A 377 46.97 4.23 8.86
C GLU A 377 47.38 5.70 9.00
N CYS A 378 46.83 6.39 10.00
CA CYS A 378 47.18 7.78 10.25
C CYS A 378 48.58 7.88 10.88
N PRO A 379 49.42 8.85 10.45
CA PRO A 379 50.71 9.07 11.07
C PRO A 379 50.53 9.67 12.48
N GLY A 380 51.07 9.00 13.50
CA GLY A 380 51.05 9.47 14.89
C GLY A 380 50.50 8.44 15.89
N PRO A 381 50.38 8.80 17.18
CA PRO A 381 49.69 7.97 18.15
C PRO A 381 48.23 7.77 17.73
N TYR A 382 47.67 6.60 18.00
CA TYR A 382 46.26 6.31 17.72
C TYR A 382 45.36 7.30 18.48
N GLU A 383 44.68 8.16 17.75
CA GLU A 383 43.67 9.07 18.31
C GLU A 383 42.28 8.65 17.84
N ASP A 384 41.37 8.44 18.78
CA ASP A 384 39.97 8.14 18.47
C ASP A 384 39.26 9.40 17.96
N PHE A 385 38.94 9.40 16.66
CA PHE A 385 38.23 10.50 16.01
C PHE A 385 36.84 10.76 16.61
N ARG A 386 36.16 9.74 17.13
CA ARG A 386 34.87 9.91 17.81
C ARG A 386 35.07 10.67 19.13
N ALA A 387 36.10 10.30 19.90
CA ALA A 387 36.48 11.00 21.12
C ALA A 387 36.77 12.48 20.88
N GLN A 388 37.47 12.81 19.79
CA GLN A 388 37.76 14.19 19.42
C GLN A 388 36.51 14.99 19.06
N GLN A 389 35.56 14.40 18.31
CA GLN A 389 34.30 15.06 17.97
C GLN A 389 33.44 15.32 19.23
N CYS A 390 33.40 14.36 20.16
CA CYS A 390 32.76 14.54 21.46
C CYS A 390 33.43 15.63 22.28
N ALA A 391 34.76 15.62 22.39
CA ALA A 391 35.52 16.60 23.16
C ALA A 391 35.32 18.04 22.67
N LYS A 392 35.14 18.26 21.36
CA LYS A 392 34.79 19.57 20.79
C LYS A 392 33.46 20.12 21.35
N ARG A 393 32.55 19.25 21.78
CA ARG A 393 31.24 19.62 22.33
C ARG A 393 31.29 19.99 23.81
N ASN A 394 32.38 19.66 24.52
CA ASN A 394 32.60 20.00 25.94
C ASN A 394 32.59 21.52 26.19
N ALA A 395 32.97 22.32 25.18
CA ALA A 395 33.01 23.78 25.29
C ALA A 395 31.63 24.44 25.18
N TYR A 396 30.62 23.74 24.65
CA TYR A 396 29.33 24.33 24.28
C TYR A 396 28.17 23.94 25.22
N TYR A 397 28.41 23.06 26.20
CA TYR A 397 27.35 22.57 27.08
C TYR A 397 27.70 22.80 28.55
N THR A 398 26.97 23.74 29.15
CA THR A 398 27.02 24.03 30.59
C THR A 398 25.64 23.73 31.17
N HIS A 399 25.56 22.80 32.11
CA HIS A 399 24.32 22.43 32.79
C HIS A 399 24.53 22.64 34.30
N GLN A 400 23.59 23.33 34.95
CA GLN A 400 23.67 23.69 36.38
C GLN A 400 24.99 24.35 36.81
N GLY A 401 25.56 25.21 35.96
CA GLY A 401 26.80 25.93 36.25
C GLY A 401 28.09 25.11 36.15
N ALA A 402 28.02 23.83 35.75
CA ALA A 402 29.18 22.97 35.56
C ALA A 402 29.41 22.63 34.08
N LYS A 403 30.68 22.60 33.66
CA LYS A 403 31.10 22.10 32.34
C LYS A 403 31.07 20.58 32.36
N HIS A 404 30.53 19.97 31.31
CA HIS A 404 30.41 18.52 31.19
C HIS A 404 31.33 17.98 30.08
N ALA A 405 31.84 16.77 30.27
CA ALA A 405 32.65 16.07 29.29
C ALA A 405 31.79 15.04 28.53
N TRP A 406 31.79 15.13 27.21
CA TRP A 406 31.15 14.18 26.30
C TRP A 406 32.09 13.01 26.06
N LEU A 407 31.56 11.79 26.25
CA LEU A 407 32.28 10.55 26.02
C LEU A 407 31.91 9.97 24.63
N PRO A 408 32.86 9.28 23.95
CA PRO A 408 32.60 8.61 22.67
C PRO A 408 31.87 7.29 22.92
N TYR A 409 30.57 7.25 22.63
CA TYR A 409 29.77 6.02 22.57
C TYR A 409 29.29 5.81 21.14
#